data_AF-A0A8J6ND83-F1
#
_entry.id   AF-A0A8J6ND83-F1
#
_cell.length_a   1.000
_cell.length_b   1.000
_cell.length_c   1.000
_cell.angle_alpha   90.00
_cell.angle_beta   90.00
_cell.angle_gamma   90.00
#
_symmetry.space_group_name_H-M   'P 1'
#
loop_
_entity.id
_entity.type
_entity.pdbx_description
1 polymer ?
#
loop_
_entity_poly.entity_id
_entity_poly.type
_entity_poly.pdbx_seq_one_letter_code
_entity_poly.pdbx_strand_id
1 'polypeptide(L)'
;PAIEQYYRGKDQVQRHAAMRSCGIAAQTLMLAAKSMGYDSCPMDGFDFDKVAEIINLPADHVIAMFVAIGKGTQEAWPRPGQLPLDEVVIRNSF
;
A
#
# COMPACT_ATOMS: atom_id res chain seq x y z
N PRO A 1 10.54 -2.02 -26.13
CA PRO A 1 11.59 -1.42 -25.25
C PRO A 1 11.96 -2.39 -24.11
N ALA A 2 13.15 -2.25 -23.48
CA ALA A 2 13.63 -3.18 -22.44
C ALA A 2 12.64 -3.39 -21.27
N ILE A 3 11.89 -2.35 -20.90
CA ILE A 3 10.88 -2.42 -19.83
C ILE A 3 9.69 -3.31 -20.20
N GLU A 4 9.29 -3.32 -21.46
CA GLU A 4 8.17 -4.14 -21.94
C GLU A 4 8.54 -5.64 -21.85
N GLN A 5 9.75 -6.00 -22.28
CA GLN A 5 10.26 -7.37 -22.17
C GLN A 5 10.40 -7.84 -20.71
N TYR A 6 10.66 -6.90 -19.79
CA TYR A 6 10.75 -7.22 -18.37
C TYR A 6 9.39 -7.69 -17.81
N TYR A 7 8.29 -7.06 -18.21
CA TYR A 7 6.94 -7.29 -17.67
C TYR A 7 6.06 -8.26 -18.49
N ARG A 8 6.17 -8.26 -19.83
CA ARG A 8 5.25 -8.97 -20.73
C ARG A 8 5.21 -10.48 -20.41
N GLY A 9 4.00 -11.01 -20.21
CA GLY A 9 3.75 -12.42 -19.90
C GLY A 9 4.19 -12.87 -18.49
N LYS A 10 4.54 -11.93 -17.60
CA LYS A 10 4.99 -12.21 -16.22
C LYS A 10 4.05 -11.57 -15.20
N ASP A 11 2.88 -12.15 -15.02
CA ASP A 11 1.79 -11.58 -14.22
C ASP A 11 2.20 -11.30 -12.77
N GLN A 12 2.99 -12.20 -12.18
CA GLN A 12 3.52 -11.98 -10.83
C GLN A 12 4.43 -10.74 -10.75
N VAL A 13 5.29 -10.53 -11.75
CA VAL A 13 6.20 -9.37 -11.79
C VAL A 13 5.41 -8.08 -11.97
N GLN A 14 4.39 -8.10 -12.83
CA GLN A 14 3.47 -6.98 -13.03
C GLN A 14 2.72 -6.65 -11.73
N ARG A 15 2.13 -7.66 -11.08
CA ARG A 15 1.43 -7.50 -9.80
C ARG A 15 2.34 -6.95 -8.71
N HIS A 16 3.54 -7.50 -8.53
CA HIS A 16 4.50 -7.02 -7.53
C HIS A 16 4.90 -5.56 -7.78
N ALA A 17 5.11 -5.18 -9.04
CA ALA A 17 5.40 -3.80 -9.39
C ALA A 17 4.22 -2.86 -9.11
N ALA A 18 2.99 -3.29 -9.41
CA ALA A 18 1.77 -2.54 -9.07
C ALA A 18 1.66 -2.33 -7.55
N MET A 19 1.78 -3.41 -6.75
CA MET A 19 1.70 -3.32 -5.29
C MET A 19 2.77 -2.39 -4.70
N ARG A 20 4.03 -2.49 -5.15
CA ARG A 20 5.11 -1.61 -4.69
C ARG A 20 4.81 -0.14 -5.01
N SER A 21 4.41 0.15 -6.24
CA SER A 21 4.08 1.52 -6.65
C SER A 21 2.89 2.08 -5.85
N CYS A 22 1.83 1.28 -5.67
CA CYS A 22 0.67 1.67 -4.88
C CYS A 22 1.03 1.89 -3.40
N GLY A 23 1.90 1.08 -2.80
CA GLY A 23 2.36 1.28 -1.43
C GLY A 23 3.12 2.60 -1.23
N ILE A 24 4.00 2.95 -2.18
CA ILE A 24 4.72 4.24 -2.17
C ILE A 24 3.73 5.40 -2.32
N ALA A 25 2.78 5.28 -3.25
CA ALA A 25 1.75 6.29 -3.46
C ALA A 25 0.85 6.47 -2.23
N ALA A 26 0.42 5.37 -1.60
CA ALA A 26 -0.40 5.39 -0.39
C ALA A 26 0.34 6.05 0.77
N GLN A 27 1.61 5.70 1.01
CA GLN A 27 2.41 6.36 2.06
C GLN A 27 2.54 7.86 1.81
N THR A 28 2.79 8.26 0.57
CA THR A 28 2.86 9.68 0.18
C THR A 28 1.52 10.39 0.44
N LEU A 29 0.41 9.76 0.05
CA LEU A 29 -0.94 10.28 0.28
C LEU A 29 -1.25 10.45 1.78
N MET A 30 -0.89 9.47 2.61
CA MET A 30 -1.09 9.52 4.06
C MET A 30 -0.26 10.63 4.72
N LEU A 31 0.99 10.82 4.31
CA LEU A 31 1.84 11.92 4.77
C LEU A 31 1.29 13.29 4.34
N ALA A 32 0.81 13.40 3.10
CA ALA A 32 0.16 14.62 2.60
C ALA A 32 -1.10 14.95 3.41
N ALA A 33 -1.97 13.96 3.63
CA ALA A 33 -3.15 14.11 4.49
C ALA A 33 -2.78 14.61 5.89
N LYS A 34 -1.74 14.04 6.50
CA LYS A 34 -1.27 14.47 7.82
C LYS A 34 -0.78 15.92 7.83
N SER A 35 -0.05 16.34 6.80
CA SER A 35 0.41 17.74 6.67
C SER A 35 -0.74 18.74 6.56
N MET A 36 -1.89 18.29 6.06
CA MET A 36 -3.11 19.09 5.93
C MET A 36 -4.03 19.01 7.16
N GLY A 37 -3.59 18.37 8.26
CA GLY A 37 -4.38 18.25 9.49
C GLY A 37 -5.44 17.14 9.47
N TYR A 38 -5.33 16.20 8.53
CA TYR A 38 -6.18 15.00 8.50
C TYR A 38 -5.44 13.80 9.12
N ASP A 39 -6.22 12.82 9.57
CA ASP A 39 -5.72 11.49 9.86
C ASP A 39 -6.04 10.54 8.71
N SER A 40 -5.28 9.45 8.63
CA SER A 40 -5.46 8.45 7.59
C SER A 40 -5.18 7.03 8.10
N CYS A 41 -5.78 6.04 7.42
CA CYS A 41 -5.63 4.63 7.74
C CYS A 41 -5.56 3.80 6.45
N PRO A 42 -4.46 3.09 6.18
CA PRO A 42 -4.41 2.09 5.12
C PRO A 42 -5.18 0.85 5.59
N MET A 43 -6.00 0.28 4.71
CA MET A 43 -6.83 -0.89 5.05
C MET A 43 -6.66 -1.97 3.97
N ASP A 44 -6.50 -3.21 4.42
CA ASP A 44 -6.43 -4.44 3.62
C ASP A 44 -7.36 -5.55 4.16
N GLY A 45 -8.02 -5.33 5.29
CA GLY A 45 -8.91 -6.29 5.96
C GLY A 45 -10.31 -6.43 5.34
N PHE A 46 -10.42 -6.46 4.02
CA PHE A 46 -11.69 -6.61 3.30
C PHE A 46 -11.63 -7.74 2.27
N ASP A 47 -12.80 -8.15 1.79
CA ASP A 47 -12.92 -9.12 0.68
C ASP A 47 -12.64 -8.40 -0.66
N PHE A 48 -11.48 -8.72 -1.25
CA PHE A 48 -11.02 -8.10 -2.49
C PHE A 48 -11.94 -8.40 -3.68
N ASP A 49 -12.49 -9.61 -3.75
CA ASP A 49 -13.36 -10.02 -4.86
C ASP A 49 -14.70 -9.29 -4.76
N LYS A 50 -15.25 -9.17 -3.54
CA LYS A 50 -16.49 -8.40 -3.32
C LYS A 50 -16.33 -6.91 -3.57
N VAL A 51 -15.18 -6.34 -3.20
CA VAL A 51 -14.89 -4.95 -3.58
C VAL A 51 -14.76 -4.80 -5.09
N ALA A 52 -14.08 -5.73 -5.77
CA ALA A 52 -13.93 -5.71 -7.22
C ALA A 52 -15.28 -5.76 -7.94
N GLU A 53 -16.22 -6.59 -7.46
CA GLU A 53 -17.62 -6.59 -7.94
C GLU A 53 -18.28 -5.22 -7.77
N ILE A 54 -18.20 -4.61 -6.58
CA ILE A 54 -18.85 -3.33 -6.26
C ILE A 54 -18.35 -2.19 -7.16
N ILE A 55 -17.04 -2.12 -7.39
CA ILE A 55 -16.43 -1.04 -8.17
C ILE A 55 -16.37 -1.36 -9.68
N ASN A 56 -16.91 -2.50 -10.11
CA ASN A 56 -16.79 -3.02 -11.48
C ASN A 56 -15.33 -3.01 -11.96
N LEU A 57 -14.44 -3.59 -11.15
CA LEU A 57 -13.00 -3.59 -11.41
C LEU A 57 -12.70 -4.32 -12.74
N PRO A 58 -11.95 -3.69 -13.67
CA PRO A 58 -11.54 -4.36 -14.90
C PRO A 58 -10.65 -5.58 -14.62
N ALA A 59 -10.72 -6.58 -15.50
CA ALA A 59 -10.02 -7.86 -15.32
C ALA A 59 -8.48 -7.74 -15.31
N ASP A 60 -7.92 -6.66 -15.85
CA ASP A 60 -6.49 -6.36 -15.88
C ASP A 60 -6.02 -5.47 -14.71
N HIS A 61 -6.89 -5.21 -13.73
CA HIS A 61 -6.59 -4.40 -12.55
C HIS A 61 -6.54 -5.24 -11.28
N VAL A 62 -5.85 -4.70 -10.27
CA VAL A 62 -5.72 -5.30 -8.95
C VAL A 62 -5.91 -4.23 -7.88
N ILE A 63 -6.67 -4.55 -6.84
CA ILE A 63 -6.80 -3.67 -5.67
C ILE A 63 -5.57 -3.86 -4.79
N ALA A 64 -4.92 -2.75 -4.41
CA ALA A 64 -3.76 -2.77 -3.51
C ALA A 64 -4.18 -2.60 -2.04
N MET A 65 -4.95 -1.55 -1.75
CA MET A 65 -5.46 -1.21 -0.42
C MET A 65 -6.51 -0.10 -0.56
N PHE A 66 -7.29 0.13 0.50
CA PHE A 66 -7.97 1.40 0.70
C PHE A 66 -7.12 2.34 1.56
N VAL A 67 -7.33 3.65 1.40
CA VAL A 67 -6.78 4.67 2.30
C VAL A 67 -7.95 5.53 2.77
N ALA A 68 -8.40 5.31 4.00
CA ALA A 68 -9.39 6.18 4.63
C ALA A 68 -8.70 7.49 5.03
N ILE A 69 -9.33 8.63 4.76
CA ILE A 69 -8.82 9.97 5.12
C ILE A 69 -9.98 10.77 5.73
N GLY A 70 -9.74 11.40 6.86
CA GLY A 70 -10.76 12.18 7.55
C GLY A 70 -10.22 12.96 8.74
N LYS A 71 -11.10 13.69 9.43
CA LYS A 71 -10.74 14.31 10.71
C LYS A 71 -10.81 13.27 11.81
N GLY A 72 -9.73 13.13 12.58
CA GLY A 72 -9.71 12.26 13.75
C GLY A 72 -10.81 12.62 14.74
N THR A 73 -11.49 11.61 15.26
CA THR A 73 -12.50 11.75 16.33
C THR A 73 -11.93 11.48 17.72
N GLN A 74 -10.75 10.85 17.76
CA GLN A 74 -10.01 10.49 18.96
C GLN A 74 -8.52 10.36 18.63
N GLU A 75 -7.69 10.32 19.67
CA GLU A 75 -6.27 10.02 19.53
C GLU A 75 -6.03 8.60 19.00
N ALA A 76 -4.90 8.43 18.31
CA ALA A 76 -4.47 7.13 17.82
C ALA A 76 -4.18 6.18 18.99
N TRP A 77 -4.56 4.91 18.82
CA TRP A 77 -4.23 3.87 19.79
C TRP A 77 -2.70 3.74 19.97
N PRO A 78 -2.24 3.38 21.18
CA PRO A 78 -0.82 3.11 21.42
C PRO A 78 -0.31 2.07 20.42
N ARG A 79 0.78 2.41 19.72
CA ARG A 79 1.47 1.46 18.83
C ARG A 79 2.50 0.69 19.64
N PRO A 80 2.73 -0.61 19.35
CA PRO A 80 3.73 -1.43 20.04
C PRO A 80 5.17 -0.94 19.85
N GLY A 81 5.40 0.02 18.95
CA GLY A 81 6.72 0.57 18.64
C GLY A 81 7.32 -0.07 17.39
N GLN A 82 8.54 0.34 17.07
CA GLN A 82 9.37 -0.27 16.03
C GLN A 82 10.33 -1.27 16.67
N LEU A 83 10.71 -2.32 15.94
CA LEU A 83 11.80 -3.20 16.35
C LEU A 83 13.13 -2.41 16.43
N PRO A 84 14.08 -2.84 17.28
CA PRO A 84 15.44 -2.31 17.30
C PRO A 84 16.09 -2.28 15.92
N LEU A 85 16.94 -1.27 15.67
CA LEU A 85 17.53 -1.04 14.35
C LEU A 85 18.44 -2.19 13.91
N ASP A 86 19.16 -2.79 14.84
CA ASP A 86 20.05 -3.94 14.63
C ASP A 86 19.30 -5.23 14.29
N GLU A 87 17.99 -5.31 14.56
CA GLU A 87 17.14 -6.41 14.10
C GLU A 87 16.64 -6.22 12.64
N VAL A 88 16.58 -4.98 12.15
CA VAL A 88 16.01 -4.68 10.82
C VAL A 88 17.03 -4.17 9.80
N VAL A 89 18.22 -3.74 10.23
CA VAL A 89 19.32 -3.27 9.39
C VAL A 89 20.48 -4.26 9.45
N ILE A 90 20.58 -5.08 8.43
CA ILE A 90 21.65 -6.06 8.28
C ILE A 90 22.70 -5.52 7.30
N ARG A 91 23.97 -5.65 7.67
CA ARG A 91 25.09 -5.19 6.85
C ARG A 91 25.67 -6.38 6.09
N ASN A 92 25.91 -6.18 4.80
CA ASN A 92 26.57 -7.11 3.87
C ASN A 92 25.76 -8.35 3.43
N SER A 93 25.14 -9.12 4.35
CA SER A 93 24.44 -10.37 3.99
C SER A 93 23.32 -10.73 4.97
N PHE A 94 22.21 -11.24 4.46
CA PHE A 94 21.09 -11.77 5.25
C PHE A 94 21.31 -13.25 5.62
#